data_AF-G3A2N7-F1
#
_entry.id   AF-G3A2N7-F1
#
_cell.length_a   1.000
_cell.length_b   1.000
_cell.length_c   1.000
_cell.angle_alpha   90.00
_cell.angle_beta   90.00
_cell.angle_gamma   90.00
#
_symmetry.space_group_name_H-M   'P 1'
#
loop_
_entity.id
_entity.type
_entity.pdbx_description
1 polymer ?
#
loop_
_entity_poly.entity_id
_entity_poly.type
_entity_poly.pdbx_seq_one_letter_code
_entity_poly.pdbx_strand_id
1 'polypeptide(L)'
;MPVVFHTPFFQPIDGEDRETNPGVYGKALARWLVEALAARGVTVHSVIPEDFGWVVMVSREPCLLWYGCGNVEGSTDTWTIFPVAEPSVLQRLFHRVDVATEAGRLEAHLRALVPGIPQVAEVVWR
;
A
#
# COMPACT_ATOMS: atom_id res chain seq x y z
N MET A 1 0.19 -4.35 9.67
CA MET A 1 0.11 -3.15 10.52
C MET A 1 0.17 -1.91 9.64
N PRO A 2 -0.93 -1.14 9.51
CA PRO A 2 -0.93 0.16 8.88
C PRO A 2 0.16 1.14 9.38
N VAL A 3 0.54 2.05 8.50
CA VAL A 3 1.38 3.21 8.83
C VAL A 3 0.73 4.48 8.30
N VAL A 4 0.62 5.48 9.16
CA VAL A 4 0.13 6.82 8.83
C VAL A 4 1.31 7.78 8.95
N PHE A 5 1.44 8.72 8.02
CA PHE A 5 2.51 9.71 8.04
C PHE A 5 2.09 10.97 7.29
N HIS A 6 2.69 12.09 7.65
CA HIS A 6 2.56 13.37 6.95
C HIS A 6 3.74 13.56 5.98
N THR A 7 3.47 14.02 4.76
CA THR A 7 4.48 14.54 3.83
C THR A 7 3.84 15.36 2.70
N PRO A 8 4.44 16.51 2.32
CA PRO A 8 4.04 17.25 1.13
C PRO A 8 4.57 16.64 -0.18
N PHE A 9 5.40 15.58 -0.12
CA PHE A 9 6.07 15.01 -1.28
C PHE A 9 5.11 14.39 -2.30
N PHE A 10 4.00 13.83 -1.81
CA PHE A 10 2.91 13.37 -2.65
C PHE A 10 1.84 14.45 -2.75
N GLN A 11 1.19 14.52 -3.89
CA GLN A 11 0.05 15.40 -4.15
C GLN A 11 -1.06 14.58 -4.79
N PRO A 12 -2.33 14.86 -4.47
CA PRO A 12 -3.44 14.33 -5.24
C PRO A 12 -3.26 14.58 -6.73
N ILE A 13 -3.56 13.57 -7.55
CA ILE A 13 -3.54 13.68 -9.00
C ILE A 13 -4.93 14.09 -9.47
N ASP A 14 -5.01 15.18 -10.24
CA ASP A 14 -6.28 15.71 -10.75
C ASP A 14 -7.17 14.60 -11.36
N GLY A 15 -8.35 14.43 -10.78
CA GLY A 15 -9.37 13.48 -11.22
C GLY A 15 -9.12 12.01 -10.86
N GLU A 16 -8.10 11.68 -10.05
CA GLU A 16 -7.90 10.31 -9.55
C GLU A 16 -9.09 9.80 -8.73
N ASP A 17 -9.78 10.71 -8.04
CA ASP A 17 -10.93 10.46 -7.17
C ASP A 17 -12.21 10.09 -7.93
N ARG A 18 -12.17 10.15 -9.27
CA ARG A 18 -13.20 9.60 -10.16
C ARG A 18 -13.09 8.10 -10.34
N GLU A 19 -11.90 7.53 -10.10
CA GLU A 19 -11.65 6.10 -10.18
C GLU A 19 -11.82 5.41 -8.82
N THR A 20 -11.66 6.16 -7.72
CA THR A 20 -11.84 5.71 -6.34
C THR A 20 -13.18 6.23 -5.79
N ASN A 21 -13.16 7.19 -4.87
CA ASN A 21 -14.29 7.93 -4.32
C ASN A 21 -13.90 9.41 -4.18
N PRO A 22 -14.87 10.35 -4.19
CA PRO A 22 -14.58 11.77 -4.00
C PRO A 22 -13.74 12.03 -2.74
N GLY A 23 -12.61 12.73 -2.89
CA GLY A 23 -11.70 13.02 -1.78
C GLY A 23 -10.83 11.85 -1.31
N VAL A 24 -10.85 10.71 -2.01
CA VAL A 24 -10.03 9.53 -1.74
C VAL A 24 -8.89 9.46 -2.75
N TYR A 25 -7.68 9.76 -2.28
CA TYR A 25 -6.47 9.88 -3.07
C TYR A 25 -5.47 8.77 -2.73
N GLY A 26 -4.42 8.63 -3.54
CA GLY A 26 -3.31 7.73 -3.23
C GLY A 26 -2.48 7.29 -4.42
N LYS A 27 -2.82 7.72 -5.64
CA LYS A 27 -2.17 7.28 -6.87
C LYS A 27 -0.69 7.65 -6.93
N ALA A 28 -0.33 8.85 -6.48
CA ALA A 28 1.06 9.28 -6.41
C ALA A 28 1.87 8.41 -5.43
N LEU A 29 1.31 8.13 -4.25
CA LEU A 29 1.90 7.25 -3.25
C LEU A 29 2.05 5.81 -3.77
N ALA A 30 1.01 5.28 -4.41
CA ALA A 30 1.02 3.93 -4.99
C ALA A 30 2.10 3.80 -6.07
N ARG A 31 2.22 4.78 -6.97
CA ARG A 31 3.26 4.79 -8.02
C ARG A 31 4.66 4.81 -7.42
N TRP A 32 4.89 5.67 -6.42
CA TRP A 32 6.15 5.70 -5.70
C TRP A 32 6.45 4.36 -5.03
N LEU A 33 5.46 3.74 -4.39
CA LEU A 33 5.64 2.45 -3.73
C LEU A 33 6.02 1.35 -4.73
N VAL A 34 5.47 1.36 -5.94
CA VAL A 34 5.88 0.44 -7.02
C VAL A 34 7.36 0.57 -7.33
N GLU A 35 7.85 1.80 -7.55
CA GLU A 35 9.25 2.06 -7.87
C GLU A 35 10.17 1.67 -6.70
N ALA A 36 9.76 2.01 -5.48
CA ALA A 36 10.50 1.71 -4.25
C ALA A 36 10.60 0.20 -3.96
N LEU A 37 9.53 -0.56 -4.26
CA LEU A 37 9.51 -2.02 -4.18
C LEU A 37 10.37 -2.66 -5.29
N ALA A 38 10.27 -2.15 -6.52
CA ALA A 38 11.05 -2.63 -7.65
C ALA A 38 12.56 -2.48 -7.42
N ALA A 39 13.00 -1.35 -6.84
CA ALA A 39 14.39 -1.13 -6.44
C ALA A 39 14.91 -2.15 -5.40
N ARG A 40 14.02 -2.89 -4.74
CA ARG A 40 14.32 -3.95 -3.77
C ARG A 40 14.09 -5.35 -4.33
N GLY A 41 13.85 -5.48 -5.64
CA GLY A 41 13.60 -6.75 -6.32
C GLY A 41 12.20 -7.32 -6.10
N VAL A 42 11.25 -6.52 -5.60
CA VAL A 42 9.85 -6.94 -5.44
C VAL A 42 9.08 -6.60 -6.70
N THR A 43 8.42 -7.60 -7.28
CA THR A 43 7.58 -7.41 -8.47
C THR A 43 6.16 -7.01 -8.06
N VAL A 44 5.61 -5.97 -8.69
CA VAL A 44 4.21 -5.58 -8.57
C VAL A 44 3.47 -6.04 -9.81
N HIS A 45 2.31 -6.68 -9.64
CA HIS A 45 1.47 -7.17 -10.73
C HIS A 45 0.56 -6.09 -11.31
N SER A 46 -0.02 -5.24 -10.47
CA SER A 46 -1.00 -4.24 -10.88
C SER A 46 -1.17 -3.14 -9.84
N VAL A 47 -1.62 -1.98 -10.29
CA VAL A 47 -2.09 -0.88 -9.44
C VAL A 47 -3.56 -0.64 -9.77
N ILE A 48 -4.44 -0.79 -8.79
CA ILE A 48 -5.90 -0.85 -8.99
C ILE A 48 -6.56 0.21 -8.10
N PRO A 49 -7.50 1.03 -8.62
CA PRO A 49 -8.29 1.93 -7.79
C PRO A 49 -9.35 1.15 -7.01
N GLU A 50 -9.57 1.54 -5.76
CA GLU A 50 -10.59 1.02 -4.85
C GLU A 50 -11.29 2.18 -4.12
N ASP A 51 -12.40 1.89 -3.45
CA ASP A 51 -13.22 2.88 -2.73
C ASP A 51 -12.48 3.58 -1.56
N PHE A 52 -11.35 3.00 -1.10
CA PHE A 52 -10.47 3.51 -0.05
C PHE A 52 -9.12 4.05 -0.53
N GLY A 53 -8.84 4.04 -1.84
CA GLY A 53 -7.57 4.51 -2.40
C GLY A 53 -7.04 3.61 -3.50
N TRP A 54 -5.73 3.37 -3.51
CA TRP A 54 -5.05 2.63 -4.57
C TRP A 54 -4.36 1.39 -4.03
N VAL A 55 -4.68 0.23 -4.60
CA VAL A 55 -4.09 -1.06 -4.28
C VAL A 55 -2.85 -1.32 -5.14
N VAL A 56 -1.71 -1.57 -4.50
CA VAL A 56 -0.48 -2.08 -5.12
C VAL A 56 -0.43 -3.59 -4.90
N MET A 57 -0.76 -4.36 -5.94
CA MET A 57 -0.85 -5.82 -5.88
C MET A 57 0.52 -6.47 -6.07
N VAL A 58 1.03 -7.16 -5.05
CA VAL A 58 2.36 -7.81 -5.05
C VAL A 58 2.27 -9.28 -5.43
N SER A 59 1.25 -9.99 -4.96
CA SER A 59 1.03 -11.39 -5.31
C SER A 59 -0.45 -11.74 -5.25
N ARG A 60 -0.87 -12.69 -6.08
CA ARG A 60 -2.21 -13.31 -6.01
C ARG A 60 -2.19 -14.74 -5.49
N GLU A 61 -1.04 -15.41 -5.61
CA GLU A 61 -0.83 -16.80 -5.19
C GLU A 61 0.63 -16.96 -4.73
N PRO A 62 0.92 -17.78 -3.70
CA PRO A 62 -0.01 -18.52 -2.86
C PRO A 62 -0.94 -17.61 -2.02
N CYS A 63 -0.42 -16.49 -1.52
CA CYS A 63 -1.19 -15.48 -0.80
C CYS A 63 -1.58 -14.32 -1.72
N LEU A 64 -2.75 -13.73 -1.45
CA LEU A 64 -3.08 -12.38 -1.86
C LEU A 64 -2.22 -11.42 -1.01
N LEU A 65 -1.24 -10.78 -1.64
CA LEU A 65 -0.32 -9.84 -1.01
C LEU A 65 -0.47 -8.49 -1.69
N TRP A 66 -0.82 -7.45 -0.94
CA TRP A 66 -1.00 -6.13 -1.50
C TRP A 66 -0.84 -5.03 -0.45
N TYR A 67 -0.66 -3.80 -0.94
CA TYR A 67 -0.65 -2.59 -0.11
C TYR A 67 -1.79 -1.68 -0.52
N GLY A 68 -2.61 -1.25 0.43
CA GLY A 68 -3.54 -0.14 0.22
C GLY A 68 -2.82 1.18 0.46
N CYS A 69 -2.87 2.09 -0.50
CA CYS A 69 -2.30 3.45 -0.42
C CYS A 69 -3.45 4.46 -0.45
N GLY A 70 -3.60 5.24 0.61
CA GLY A 70 -4.71 6.19 0.76
C GLY A 70 -4.27 7.50 1.43
N ASN A 71 -5.10 8.53 1.36
CA ASN A 71 -5.02 9.68 2.26
C ASN A 71 -5.79 9.41 3.56
N VAL A 72 -5.47 10.15 4.62
CA VAL A 72 -6.37 10.30 5.77
C VAL A 72 -7.56 11.16 5.32
N GLU A 73 -8.76 10.82 5.80
CA GLU A 73 -9.99 11.51 5.43
C GLU A 73 -9.86 13.04 5.58
N GLY A 74 -10.20 13.77 4.52
CA GLY A 74 -10.13 15.23 4.47
C GLY A 74 -8.73 15.83 4.33
N SER A 75 -7.67 15.01 4.23
CA SER A 75 -6.29 15.47 4.05
C SER A 75 -5.78 15.26 2.63
N THR A 76 -4.86 16.13 2.19
CA THR A 76 -4.12 16.04 0.93
C THR A 76 -2.61 15.89 1.13
N ASP A 77 -2.14 15.75 2.37
CA ASP A 77 -0.73 15.68 2.77
C ASP A 77 -0.44 14.62 3.84
N THR A 78 -1.49 14.00 4.38
CA THR A 78 -1.41 12.92 5.37
C THR A 78 -1.88 11.63 4.73
N TRP A 79 -1.02 10.64 4.77
CA TRP A 79 -1.13 9.43 3.97
C TRP A 79 -1.14 8.20 4.86
N THR A 80 -1.73 7.12 4.36
CA THR A 80 -1.73 5.80 4.98
C THR A 80 -1.29 4.74 3.98
N ILE A 81 -0.46 3.80 4.45
CA ILE A 81 -0.21 2.54 3.75
C ILE A 81 -0.58 1.40 4.69
N PHE A 82 -1.43 0.49 4.24
CA PHE A 82 -1.74 -0.72 4.99
C PHE A 82 -1.38 -1.98 4.19
N PRO A 83 -0.50 -2.84 4.72
CA PRO A 83 -0.17 -4.11 4.08
C PRO A 83 -1.26 -5.14 4.40
N VAL A 84 -1.63 -5.94 3.40
CA VAL A 84 -2.58 -7.04 3.54
C VAL A 84 -1.96 -8.32 2.99
N ALA A 85 -2.03 -9.36 3.80
CA ALA A 85 -1.70 -10.72 3.41
C ALA A 85 -2.88 -11.62 3.76
N GLU A 86 -3.42 -12.32 2.76
CA GLU A 86 -4.52 -13.26 2.94
C GLU A 86 -4.27 -14.55 2.15
N PRO A 87 -4.79 -15.71 2.60
CA PRO A 87 -4.80 -16.89 1.76
C PRO A 87 -5.61 -16.64 0.48
N SER A 88 -5.09 -17.05 -0.68
CA SER A 88 -5.87 -17.05 -1.93
C SER A 88 -7.04 -18.03 -1.86
N VAL A 89 -8.04 -17.83 -2.73
CA VAL A 89 -9.27 -18.65 -2.77
C VAL A 89 -8.95 -20.15 -2.94
N LEU A 90 -7.98 -20.50 -3.80
CA LEU A 90 -7.55 -21.88 -4.02
C LEU A 90 -6.92 -22.50 -2.76
N GLN A 91 -6.19 -21.70 -2.00
CA GLN A 91 -5.49 -22.18 -0.79
C GLN A 91 -6.38 -22.30 0.43
N ARG A 92 -7.44 -21.49 0.53
CA ARG A 92 -8.49 -21.68 1.53
C ARG A 92 -9.09 -23.09 1.49
N LEU A 93 -8.97 -23.80 0.36
CA LEU A 93 -9.53 -25.13 0.16
C LEU A 93 -8.53 -26.30 0.32
N PHE A 94 -7.21 -26.09 0.13
CA PHE A 94 -6.28 -27.23 0.00
C PHE A 94 -4.94 -27.13 0.76
N HIS A 95 -4.52 -25.98 1.31
CA HIS A 95 -3.19 -25.86 1.95
C HIS A 95 -3.13 -24.85 3.10
N ARG A 96 -2.31 -25.14 4.13
CA ARG A 96 -1.90 -24.16 5.16
C ARG A 96 -0.74 -23.33 4.60
N VAL A 97 -0.99 -22.05 4.33
CA VAL A 97 0.09 -21.08 4.06
C VAL A 97 0.36 -20.24 5.29
N ASP A 98 1.64 -19.97 5.53
CA ASP A 98 2.09 -19.11 6.61
C ASP A 98 1.90 -17.64 6.23
N VAL A 99 0.64 -17.19 6.33
CA VAL A 99 0.22 -15.81 6.07
C VAL A 99 0.95 -14.82 6.99
N ALA A 100 1.27 -15.23 8.23
CA ALA A 100 1.94 -14.38 9.19
C ALA A 100 3.37 -14.04 8.73
N THR A 101 4.09 -15.01 8.18
CA THR A 101 5.40 -14.75 7.57
C THR A 101 5.30 -13.77 6.39
N GLU A 102 4.32 -13.93 5.50
CA GLU A 102 4.15 -13.00 4.37
C GLU A 102 3.71 -11.60 4.80
N ALA A 103 2.82 -11.49 5.80
CA ALA A 103 2.44 -10.23 6.40
C ALA A 103 3.67 -9.50 6.99
N GLY A 104 4.52 -10.23 7.71
CA GLY A 104 5.77 -9.70 8.25
C GLY A 104 6.74 -9.19 7.18
N ARG A 105 6.82 -9.86 6.02
CA ARG A 105 7.60 -9.37 4.87
C ARG A 105 7.05 -8.07 4.31
N LEU A 106 5.74 -7.96 4.16
CA LEU A 106 5.12 -6.73 3.66
C LEU A 106 5.39 -5.55 4.60
N GLU A 107 5.25 -5.78 5.91
CA GLU A 107 5.56 -4.77 6.94
C GLU A 107 7.04 -4.38 6.93
N ALA A 108 7.95 -5.35 6.78
CA ALA A 108 9.39 -5.08 6.70
C ALA A 108 9.77 -4.18 5.52
N HIS A 109 9.09 -4.29 4.37
CA HIS A 109 9.27 -3.35 3.27
C HIS A 109 8.87 -1.92 3.68
N LEU A 110 7.69 -1.74 4.29
CA LEU A 110 7.24 -0.40 4.72
C LEU A 110 8.18 0.21 5.76
N ARG A 111 8.64 -0.59 6.73
CA ARG A 111 9.61 -0.17 7.74
C ARG A 111 10.91 0.34 7.14
N ALA A 112 11.36 -0.27 6.05
CA ALA A 112 12.56 0.16 5.33
C ALA A 112 12.33 1.38 4.42
N LEU A 113 11.13 1.51 3.84
CA LEU A 113 10.83 2.50 2.80
C LEU A 113 10.30 3.83 3.35
N VAL A 114 9.37 3.81 4.30
CA VAL A 114 8.69 5.02 4.81
C VAL A 114 9.65 6.06 5.38
N PRO A 115 10.69 5.70 6.17
CA PRO A 115 11.65 6.70 6.67
C PRO A 115 12.45 7.42 5.58
N GLY A 116 12.53 6.84 4.37
CA GLY A 116 13.22 7.43 3.23
C GLY A 116 12.36 8.39 2.40
N ILE A 117 11.08 8.55 2.73
CA ILE A 117 10.18 9.47 2.02
C ILE A 117 10.64 10.92 2.30
N PRO A 118 10.81 11.77 1.28
CA PRO A 118 11.18 13.16 1.47
C PRO A 118 10.21 13.90 2.39
N GLN A 119 10.73 14.67 3.33
CA GLN A 119 9.95 15.49 4.27
C GLN A 119 8.90 14.71 5.07
N VAL A 120 9.12 13.40 5.27
CA VAL A 120 8.22 12.58 6.08
C VAL A 120 8.28 12.99 7.55
N ALA A 121 7.11 13.14 8.15
CA ALA A 121 6.93 13.48 9.55
C ALA A 121 5.76 12.70 10.16
N GLU A 122 5.63 12.75 11.48
CA GLU A 122 4.48 12.20 12.21
C GLU A 122 4.18 10.73 11.86
N VAL A 123 5.23 9.92 11.69
CA VAL A 123 5.09 8.50 11.33
C VAL A 123 4.53 7.72 12.52
N VAL A 124 3.30 7.22 12.38
CA VAL A 124 2.60 6.41 13.37
C VAL A 124 2.30 5.03 12.79
N TRP A 125 2.74 3.99 13.48
CA TRP A 125 2.48 2.59 13.15
C TRP A 125 1.31 2.09 14.02
N ARG A 126 0.26 1.54 13.42
CA ARG A 126 -0.97 1.11 14.11
C ARG A 126 -1.41 -0.26 13.65
#